data_AF-A0A4Q3J6K9-F1
#
_entry.id   AF-A0A4Q3J6K9-F1
#
_cell.length_a   1.000
_cell.length_b   1.000
_cell.length_c   1.000
_cell.angle_alpha   90.00
_cell.angle_beta   90.00
_cell.angle_gamma   90.00
#
_symmetry.space_group_name_H-M   'P 1'
#
loop_
_entity.id
_entity.type
_entity.pdbx_description
1 polymer ?
#
loop_
_entity_poly.entity_id
_entity_poly.type
_entity_poly.pdbx_seq_one_letter_code
_entity_poly.pdbx_strand_id
1 'polypeptide(L)'
;MFREPLLRAWMITGSCLGVVLSLVRLTGAIGLLRRRAWSRPVLTGESIAGLVLIVVGFAFNLLVVTPRMMAAVEAKANRGGPGNDHAVAVGGAVGGAVGGVVGSLFGLAVAVATLVIVNQPEVRAALAHRPLPAGVPRFPGLPGDPT
;
A
#
# COMPACT_ATOMS: atom_id res chain seq x y z
N MET A 1 -24.21 -5.46 10.33
CA MET A 1 -23.11 -6.03 11.15
C MET A 1 -22.86 -7.46 10.68
N PHE A 2 -21.71 -7.75 10.04
CA PHE A 2 -21.42 -9.08 9.49
C PHE A 2 -21.47 -10.14 10.61
N ARG A 3 -22.32 -11.16 10.45
CA ARG A 3 -22.41 -12.28 11.40
C ARG A 3 -21.30 -13.32 11.18
N GLU A 4 -20.63 -13.27 10.03
CA GLU A 4 -19.53 -14.19 9.72
C GLU A 4 -18.25 -13.78 10.46
N PRO A 5 -17.73 -14.61 11.38
CA PRO A 5 -16.52 -14.29 12.14
C PRO A 5 -15.30 -14.13 11.22
N LEU A 6 -15.26 -14.84 10.09
CA LEU A 6 -14.19 -14.76 9.11
C LEU A 6 -14.09 -13.37 8.46
N LEU A 7 -15.23 -12.80 8.05
CA LEU A 7 -15.24 -11.49 7.37
C LEU A 7 -14.84 -10.37 8.36
N ARG A 8 -15.29 -10.47 9.62
CA ARG A 8 -14.87 -9.56 10.68
C ARG A 8 -13.36 -9.66 10.96
N ALA A 9 -12.85 -10.88 11.11
CA ALA A 9 -11.42 -11.10 11.31
C ALA A 9 -10.62 -10.49 10.15
N TRP A 10 -11.01 -10.75 8.91
CA TRP A 10 -10.38 -10.17 7.72
C TRP A 10 -10.40 -8.62 7.73
N MET A 11 -11.54 -8.01 8.03
CA MET A 11 -11.66 -6.54 8.09
C MET A 11 -10.78 -5.92 9.20
N ILE A 12 -10.76 -6.53 10.39
CA ILE A 12 -9.94 -6.06 11.51
C ILE A 12 -8.46 -6.23 11.19
N THR A 13 -8.04 -7.42 10.74
CA THR A 13 -6.66 -7.70 10.35
C THR A 13 -6.21 -6.76 9.23
N GLY A 14 -7.03 -6.55 8.21
CA GLY A 14 -6.72 -5.63 7.11
C GLY A 14 -6.57 -4.18 7.60
N SER A 15 -7.43 -3.73 8.51
CA SER A 15 -7.35 -2.38 9.10
C SER A 15 -6.09 -2.20 9.94
N CYS A 16 -5.78 -3.14 10.83
CA CYS A 16 -4.56 -3.11 11.64
C CYS A 16 -3.30 -3.13 10.76
N LEU A 17 -3.29 -3.99 9.73
CA LEU A 17 -2.18 -4.09 8.80
C LEU A 17 -1.98 -2.81 7.98
N GLY A 18 -3.08 -2.17 7.56
CA GLY A 18 -3.05 -0.89 6.87
C GLY A 18 -2.43 0.23 7.72
N VAL A 19 -2.74 0.27 9.02
CA VAL A 19 -2.12 1.21 9.96
C VAL A 19 -0.62 0.94 10.10
N VAL A 20 -0.23 -0.33 10.28
CA VAL A 20 1.19 -0.71 10.39
C VAL A 20 1.96 -0.30 9.13
N LEU A 21 1.44 -0.62 7.93
CA LEU A 21 2.06 -0.23 6.67
C LEU A 21 2.17 1.29 6.54
N SER A 22 1.14 2.03 6.95
CA SER A 22 1.16 3.50 6.93
C SER A 22 2.27 4.06 7.83
N LEU A 23 2.48 3.49 9.01
CA LEU A 23 3.57 3.88 9.92
C LEU A 23 4.94 3.55 9.33
N VAL A 24 5.10 2.38 8.71
CA VAL A 24 6.34 1.99 8.03
C VAL A 24 6.64 2.94 6.88
N ARG A 25 5.64 3.24 6.05
CA ARG A 25 5.75 4.16 4.92
C ARG A 25 6.12 5.57 5.37
N LEU A 26 5.50 6.06 6.45
CA LEU A 26 5.83 7.35 7.06
C LEU A 26 7.26 7.37 7.59
N THR A 27 7.68 6.30 8.27
CA THR A 27 9.05 6.16 8.80
C THR A 27 10.08 6.13 7.66
N GLY A 28 9.77 5.43 6.57
CA GLY A 28 10.58 5.41 5.35
C GLY A 28 10.70 6.78 4.70
N ALA A 29 9.59 7.53 4.59
CA ALA A 29 9.58 8.90 4.07
C ALA A 29 10.43 9.85 4.92
N ILE A 30 10.31 9.79 6.26
CA ILE A 30 11.15 10.57 7.18
C ILE A 30 12.62 10.18 7.03
N GLY A 31 12.92 8.88 6.89
CA GLY A 31 14.28 8.39 6.64
C GLY A 31 14.88 8.94 5.34
N LEU A 32 14.06 9.07 4.29
CA LEU A 32 14.44 9.62 3.00
C LEU A 32 14.77 11.12 3.13
N LEU A 33 13.91 11.89 3.82
CA LEU A 33 14.14 13.32 4.08
C LEU A 33 15.40 13.57 4.90
N ARG A 34 15.72 12.68 5.86
CA ARG A 34 16.95 12.76 6.67
C ARG A 34 18.18 12.14 5.97
N ARG A 35 18.07 11.80 4.69
CA ARG A 35 19.11 11.18 3.86
C ARG A 35 19.79 9.98 4.52
N ARG A 36 19.04 9.17 5.28
CA ARG A 36 19.65 8.04 6.00
C ARG A 36 19.70 6.80 5.12
N ALA A 37 20.85 6.12 5.10
CA ALA A 37 21.08 4.93 4.26
C ALA A 37 20.13 3.75 4.55
N TRP A 38 19.61 3.63 5.78
CA TRP A 38 18.64 2.59 6.14
C TRP A 38 17.25 2.78 5.54
N SER A 39 16.93 3.97 5.01
CA SER A 39 15.63 4.24 4.37
C SER A 39 15.39 3.37 3.13
N ARG A 40 16.45 3.06 2.37
CA ARG A 40 16.35 2.29 1.13
C ARG A 40 15.87 0.85 1.36
N PRO A 41 16.53 0.02 2.18
CA PRO A 41 16.06 -1.34 2.40
C PRO A 41 14.68 -1.39 3.06
N VAL A 42 14.32 -0.42 3.92
CA VAL A 42 12.99 -0.34 4.53
C VAL A 42 11.90 -0.07 3.49
N LEU A 43 12.11 0.92 2.60
CA LEU A 43 11.14 1.25 1.56
C LEU A 43 11.02 0.14 0.51
N THR A 44 12.14 -0.48 0.12
CA THR A 44 12.11 -1.64 -0.80
C THR A 44 11.35 -2.81 -0.18
N GLY A 45 11.62 -3.12 1.09
CA GLY A 45 10.92 -4.17 1.81
C GLY A 45 9.41 -3.89 1.93
N GLU A 46 9.03 -2.67 2.29
CA GLU A 46 7.63 -2.24 2.37
C GLU A 46 6.93 -2.32 1.02
N SER A 47 7.58 -1.90 -0.07
CA SER A 47 6.99 -1.95 -1.41
C SER A 47 6.75 -3.38 -1.88
N ILE A 48 7.68 -4.30 -1.61
CA ILE A 48 7.51 -5.73 -1.93
C ILE A 48 6.37 -6.32 -1.08
N ALA A 49 6.40 -6.09 0.24
CA ALA A 49 5.36 -6.58 1.14
C ALA A 49 3.97 -6.04 0.77
N GLY A 50 3.88 -4.75 0.44
CA GLY A 50 2.67 -4.10 -0.02
C GLY A 50 2.14 -4.71 -1.32
N LEU A 51 3.02 -5.01 -2.28
CA LEU A 51 2.64 -5.63 -3.54
C LEU A 51 2.10 -7.05 -3.33
N VAL A 52 2.75 -7.85 -2.47
CA VAL A 52 2.24 -9.18 -2.07
C VAL A 52 0.86 -9.06 -1.41
N LEU A 53 0.69 -8.11 -0.50
CA LEU A 53 -0.60 -7.90 0.18
C LEU A 53 -1.71 -7.45 -0.76
N ILE A 54 -1.41 -6.61 -1.76
CA ILE A 54 -2.38 -6.24 -2.80
C ILE A 54 -2.81 -7.49 -3.58
N VAL A 55 -1.87 -8.33 -4.01
CA VAL A 55 -2.17 -9.56 -4.76
C VAL A 55 -3.01 -10.54 -3.91
N VAL A 56 -2.61 -10.76 -2.66
CA VAL A 56 -3.34 -11.63 -1.72
C VAL A 56 -4.75 -11.08 -1.43
N GLY A 57 -4.86 -9.77 -1.20
CA GLY A 57 -6.14 -9.13 -0.94
C GLY A 57 -7.08 -9.17 -2.14
N PHE A 58 -6.53 -8.98 -3.35
CA PHE A 58 -7.27 -9.10 -4.60
C PHE A 58 -7.77 -10.54 -4.83
N ALA A 59 -6.89 -11.53 -4.66
CA ALA A 59 -7.26 -12.94 -4.76
C ALA A 59 -8.33 -13.33 -3.74
N PHE A 60 -8.20 -12.90 -2.48
CA PHE A 60 -9.22 -13.15 -1.44
C PHE A 60 -10.56 -12.49 -1.80
N ASN A 61 -10.54 -11.27 -2.35
CA ASN A 61 -11.75 -10.57 -2.76
C ASN A 61 -12.47 -11.32 -3.89
N LEU A 62 -11.74 -11.77 -4.91
CA LEU A 62 -12.30 -12.52 -6.02
C LEU A 62 -12.78 -13.92 -5.62
N LEU A 63 -11.99 -14.66 -4.84
CA LEU A 63 -12.26 -16.07 -4.54
C LEU A 63 -13.23 -16.27 -3.37
N VAL A 64 -13.31 -15.33 -2.43
CA VAL A 64 -14.10 -15.50 -1.19
C VAL A 64 -15.21 -14.46 -1.09
N VAL A 65 -14.90 -13.19 -1.27
CA VAL A 65 -15.86 -12.10 -1.00
C VAL A 65 -16.90 -12.01 -2.11
N THR A 66 -16.47 -11.98 -3.36
CA THR A 66 -17.34 -11.83 -4.53
C THR A 66 -18.39 -12.95 -4.65
N PRO A 67 -18.04 -14.25 -4.58
CA PRO A 67 -19.04 -15.31 -4.70
C PRO A 67 -20.03 -15.31 -3.54
N ARG A 68 -19.58 -15.03 -2.31
CA ARG A 68 -20.49 -14.92 -1.14
C ARG A 68 -21.42 -13.73 -1.25
N MET A 69 -20.93 -12.61 -1.77
CA MET A 69 -21.73 -11.43 -2.02
C MET A 69 -22.80 -11.71 -3.07
N MET A 70 -22.45 -12.36 -4.19
CA MET A 70 -23.42 -12.74 -5.22
C MET A 70 -24.49 -13.70 -4.68
N ALA A 71 -24.08 -14.74 -3.94
CA ALA A 71 -25.04 -15.67 -3.32
C ALA A 71 -25.97 -14.97 -2.31
N ALA A 72 -25.46 -14.00 -1.54
CA ALA A 72 -26.27 -13.22 -0.60
C ALA A 72 -27.24 -12.27 -1.31
N VAL A 73 -26.85 -11.73 -2.47
CA VAL A 73 -27.72 -10.89 -3.31
C VAL A 73 -28.83 -11.74 -3.93
N GLU A 74 -28.51 -12.88 -4.53
CA GLU A 74 -29.49 -13.81 -5.11
C GLU A 74 -30.49 -14.33 -4.06
N ALA A 75 -30.01 -14.71 -2.88
CA ALA A 75 -30.86 -15.16 -1.78
C ALA A 75 -31.83 -14.07 -1.28
N LYS A 76 -31.45 -12.79 -1.39
CA LYS A 76 -32.32 -11.66 -1.06
C LYS A 76 -33.29 -11.32 -2.21
N ALA A 77 -32.84 -11.39 -3.46
CA ALA A 77 -33.67 -11.17 -4.64
C ALA A 77 -34.88 -12.12 -4.65
N ASN A 78 -34.66 -13.39 -4.32
CA ASN A 78 -35.70 -14.43 -4.30
C ASN A 78 -36.71 -14.29 -3.14
N ARG A 79 -36.45 -13.44 -2.13
CA ARG A 79 -37.32 -13.27 -0.96
C ARG A 79 -38.37 -12.16 -1.11
N GLY A 80 -38.44 -11.49 -2.27
CA GLY A 80 -39.51 -10.52 -2.58
C GLY A 80 -39.63 -9.32 -1.61
N GLY A 81 -38.56 -8.99 -0.88
CA GLY A 81 -38.56 -7.89 0.08
C GLY A 81 -38.65 -6.49 -0.59
N PRO A 82 -39.21 -5.49 0.10
CA PRO A 82 -39.48 -4.16 -0.46
C PRO A 82 -38.24 -3.52 -1.12
N GLY A 83 -38.44 -3.03 -2.35
CA GLY A 83 -37.39 -2.73 -3.36
C GLY A 83 -36.30 -1.71 -3.00
N ASN A 84 -36.33 -1.10 -1.82
CA ASN A 84 -35.31 -0.15 -1.38
C ASN A 84 -34.07 -0.84 -0.80
N ASP A 85 -34.23 -2.00 -0.15
CA ASP A 85 -33.11 -2.74 0.46
C ASP A 85 -32.19 -3.38 -0.59
N HIS A 86 -32.74 -3.68 -1.76
CA HIS A 86 -32.01 -4.28 -2.86
C HIS A 86 -31.08 -3.27 -3.55
N ALA A 87 -31.54 -2.03 -3.74
CA ALA A 87 -30.74 -0.96 -4.32
C ALA A 87 -29.55 -0.57 -3.41
N VAL A 88 -29.76 -0.52 -2.10
CA VAL A 88 -28.69 -0.22 -1.12
C VAL A 88 -27.66 -1.35 -1.07
N ALA A 89 -28.10 -2.62 -1.11
CA ALA A 89 -27.19 -3.77 -1.10
C ALA A 89 -26.33 -3.83 -2.38
N VAL A 90 -26.94 -3.59 -3.55
CA VAL A 90 -26.23 -3.54 -4.84
C VAL A 90 -25.31 -2.32 -4.90
N GLY A 91 -25.77 -1.15 -4.44
CA GLY A 91 -24.94 0.06 -4.37
C GLY A 91 -23.70 -0.11 -3.49
N GLY A 92 -23.84 -0.76 -2.32
CA GLY A 92 -22.71 -1.08 -1.45
C GLY A 92 -21.74 -2.09 -2.06
N ALA A 93 -22.26 -3.10 -2.75
CA ALA A 93 -21.46 -4.10 -3.48
C ALA A 93 -20.65 -3.46 -4.62
N VAL A 94 -21.30 -2.66 -5.46
CA VAL A 94 -20.67 -1.97 -6.59
C VAL A 94 -19.69 -0.91 -6.09
N GLY A 95 -20.08 -0.10 -5.10
CA GLY A 95 -19.20 0.90 -4.49
C GLY A 95 -17.96 0.28 -3.85
N GLY A 96 -18.12 -0.87 -3.17
CA GLY A 96 -17.01 -1.62 -2.61
C GLY A 96 -16.08 -2.23 -3.67
N ALA A 97 -16.63 -2.79 -4.75
CA ALA A 97 -15.85 -3.34 -5.85
C ALA A 97 -15.08 -2.24 -6.60
N VAL A 98 -15.75 -1.15 -6.97
CA VAL A 98 -15.12 -0.01 -7.66
C VAL A 98 -14.07 0.64 -6.77
N GLY A 99 -14.40 0.93 -5.51
CA GLY A 99 -13.46 1.49 -4.54
C GLY A 99 -12.25 0.56 -4.31
N GLY A 100 -12.47 -0.75 -4.26
CA GLY A 100 -11.41 -1.75 -4.13
C GLY A 100 -10.48 -1.78 -5.33
N VAL A 101 -11.02 -1.76 -6.55
CA VAL A 101 -10.22 -1.74 -7.79
C VAL A 101 -9.43 -0.45 -7.93
N VAL A 102 -10.09 0.70 -7.79
CA VAL A 102 -9.44 2.03 -7.88
C VAL A 102 -8.37 2.17 -6.79
N GLY A 103 -8.68 1.79 -5.56
CA GLY A 103 -7.74 1.81 -4.45
C GLY A 103 -6.53 0.90 -4.68
N SER A 104 -6.74 -0.30 -5.23
CA SER A 104 -5.67 -1.25 -5.54
C SER A 104 -4.76 -0.73 -6.66
N LEU A 105 -5.33 -0.17 -7.72
CA LEU A 105 -4.57 0.44 -8.82
C LEU A 105 -3.75 1.64 -8.34
N PHE A 106 -4.36 2.50 -7.52
CA PHE A 106 -3.65 3.63 -6.92
C PHE A 106 -2.51 3.16 -6.01
N GLY A 107 -2.78 2.19 -5.13
CA GLY A 107 -1.75 1.59 -4.27
C GLY A 107 -0.60 0.98 -5.06
N LEU A 108 -0.90 0.27 -6.14
CA LEU A 108 0.10 -0.29 -7.04
C LEU A 108 0.95 0.80 -7.72
N ALA A 109 0.31 1.83 -8.29
CA ALA A 109 1.01 2.95 -8.93
C ALA A 109 1.95 3.65 -7.93
N VAL A 110 1.48 3.86 -6.71
CA VAL A 110 2.26 4.47 -5.63
C VAL A 110 3.44 3.58 -5.21
N ALA A 111 3.25 2.27 -5.10
CA ALA A 111 4.33 1.32 -4.80
C ALA A 111 5.40 1.31 -5.91
N VAL A 112 4.99 1.25 -7.18
CA VAL A 112 5.89 1.29 -8.33
C VAL A 112 6.65 2.61 -8.38
N ALA A 113 5.97 3.75 -8.23
CA ALA A 113 6.61 5.06 -8.20
C ALA A 113 7.65 5.17 -7.08
N THR A 114 7.34 4.65 -5.89
CA THR A 114 8.28 4.61 -4.76
C THR A 114 9.52 3.77 -5.11
N LEU A 115 9.33 2.60 -5.72
CA LEU A 115 10.42 1.72 -6.14
C LEU A 115 11.32 2.38 -7.18
N VAL A 116 10.74 3.09 -8.15
CA VAL A 116 11.47 3.81 -9.19
C VAL A 116 12.30 4.94 -8.57
N ILE A 117 11.68 5.80 -7.75
CA ILE A 117 12.36 6.95 -7.12
C ILE A 117 13.52 6.49 -6.23
N VAL A 118 13.31 5.46 -5.40
CA VAL A 118 14.35 4.95 -4.47
C VAL A 118 15.51 4.25 -5.21
N ASN A 119 15.29 3.84 -6.46
CA ASN A 119 16.31 3.23 -7.32
C ASN A 119 17.01 4.21 -8.26
N GLN A 120 16.56 5.46 -8.37
CA GLN A 120 17.22 6.46 -9.21
C GLN A 120 18.67 6.70 -8.76
N PRO A 121 19.64 6.76 -9.69
CA PRO A 121 21.05 6.86 -9.36
C PRO A 121 21.39 8.15 -8.59
N GLU A 122 20.69 9.25 -8.86
CA GLU A 122 20.84 10.51 -8.12
C GLU A 122 20.48 10.37 -6.64
N VAL A 123 19.37 9.68 -6.35
CA VAL A 123 18.94 9.37 -4.97
C VAL A 123 19.97 8.45 -4.31
N ARG A 124 20.55 7.49 -5.05
CA ARG A 124 21.63 6.63 -4.56
C ARG A 124 22.87 7.43 -4.20
N ALA A 125 23.29 8.34 -5.07
CA ALA A 125 24.45 9.21 -4.85
C ALA A 125 24.22 10.12 -3.64
N ALA A 126 23.06 10.79 -3.56
CA ALA A 126 22.70 11.67 -2.46
C ALA A 126 22.65 10.97 -1.08
N LEU A 127 22.32 9.68 -1.05
CA LEU A 127 22.31 8.84 0.16
C LEU A 127 23.67 8.19 0.46
N ALA A 128 24.54 8.04 -0.54
CA ALA A 128 25.90 7.51 -0.38
C ALA A 128 26.87 8.56 0.18
N HIS A 129 26.63 9.85 -0.09
CA HIS A 129 27.42 10.95 0.47
C HIS A 129 27.13 11.12 1.97
N ARG A 130 27.83 10.35 2.79
CA ARG A 130 28.06 10.71 4.19
C ARG A 130 28.89 12.01 4.18
N PRO A 131 28.45 13.12 4.78
CA PRO A 131 29.34 14.24 5.02
C PRO A 131 30.54 13.69 5.80
N LEU A 132 31.75 13.90 5.28
CA LEU A 132 32.98 13.51 5.95
C LEU A 132 32.94 14.06 7.39
N PRO A 133 33.40 13.29 8.40
CA PRO A 133 33.53 13.80 9.75
C PRO A 133 34.22 15.17 9.73
N ALA A 134 33.68 16.13 10.48
CA ALA A 134 34.28 17.44 10.61
C ALA A 134 35.74 17.27 11.08
N GLY A 135 36.70 17.64 10.23
CA GLY A 135 38.13 17.45 10.49
C GLY A 135 38.86 16.49 9.55
N VAL A 136 38.18 15.79 8.63
CA VAL A 136 38.89 15.08 7.54
C VAL A 136 39.37 16.13 6.52
N PRO A 137 40.69 16.22 6.24
CA PRO A 137 41.22 17.14 5.25
C PRO A 137 40.53 16.90 3.89
N ARG A 138 39.99 17.95 3.29
CA ARG A 138 39.56 17.88 1.88
C ARG A 138 40.81 17.94 1.03
N PHE A 139 41.07 16.88 0.27
CA PHE A 139 42.14 16.88 -0.70
C PHE A 139 41.68 17.66 -1.94
N PRO A 140 42.41 18.71 -2.36
CA PRO A 140 42.10 19.44 -3.58
C PRO A 140 42.15 18.50 -4.79
N GLY A 141 41.14 18.56 -5.65
CA GLY A 141 41.11 17.83 -6.94
C GLY A 141 40.16 16.63 -7.02
N LEU A 142 39.23 16.46 -6.07
CA LEU A 142 38.17 15.46 -6.22
C LEU A 142 37.07 15.95 -7.17
N PRO A 143 36.50 15.07 -8.04
CA PRO A 143 35.44 15.43 -8.96
C PRO A 143 34.21 15.96 -8.19
N GLY A 144 33.84 17.22 -8.44
CA GLY A 144 32.68 17.88 -7.81
C GLY A 144 32.99 19.12 -6.97
N ASP A 145 34.26 19.55 -6.87
CA ASP A 145 34.56 20.87 -6.30
C ASP A 145 34.06 21.98 -7.24
N PRO A 146 33.20 22.90 -6.78
CA PRO A 146 32.88 24.10 -7.54
C PRO A 146 34.14 24.98 -7.60
N THR A 147 34.71 25.11 -8.80
CA THR A 147 35.78 26.07 -9.10
C THR A 147 35.29 27.50 -8.96
#